data_AF-A0A847YDZ4-F1
#
_entry.id   AF-A0A847YDZ4-F1
#
_cell.length_a   1.000
_cell.length_b   1.000
_cell.length_c   1.000
_cell.angle_alpha   90.00
_cell.angle_beta   90.00
_cell.angle_gamma   90.00
#
_symmetry.space_group_name_H-M   'P 1'
#
loop_
_entity.id
_entity.type
_entity.pdbx_description
1 polymer ?
#
loop_
_entity_poly.entity_id
_entity_poly.type
_entity_poly.pdbx_seq_one_letter_code
_entity_poly.pdbx_strand_id
1 'polypeptide(L)'
;MPTSATAAADAKQMKTLSVGMGQAIPGDRQTQLAAILGSCIAVVLWHPRMNLGALAHVVLPDSHGKSDMPAKFADTAVPFLVRMLESQGCHRSGLTAKLAGGACMFRGGGPLQIGDDNIAACRTHLRRLGIPIAAEDLGG
;
A
#
# COMPACT_ATOMS: atom_id res chain seq x y z
N MET A 1 -28.17 39.03 22.34
CA MET A 1 -26.80 38.60 22.71
C MET A 1 -26.23 37.79 21.55
N PRO A 2 -25.11 38.21 20.95
CA PRO A 2 -24.47 37.49 19.85
C PRO A 2 -23.55 36.41 20.41
N THR A 3 -23.65 35.17 19.92
CA THR A 3 -22.62 34.13 20.06
C THR A 3 -22.23 33.73 18.64
N SER A 4 -21.12 34.27 18.12
CA SER A 4 -19.80 33.60 18.08
C SER A 4 -19.85 32.32 17.24
N ALA A 5 -19.58 32.39 15.94
CA ALA A 5 -18.23 32.37 15.35
C ALA A 5 -17.62 30.94 15.28
N THR A 6 -17.44 30.51 14.02
CA THR A 6 -16.28 29.79 13.49
C THR A 6 -16.14 28.28 13.76
N ALA A 7 -16.53 27.50 12.75
CA ALA A 7 -15.74 26.36 12.30
C ALA A 7 -15.75 26.36 10.77
N ALA A 8 -14.94 27.26 10.19
CA ALA A 8 -14.54 27.12 8.81
C ALA A 8 -13.79 25.78 8.71
N ALA A 9 -14.43 24.79 8.09
CA ALA A 9 -13.77 23.57 7.71
C ALA A 9 -12.67 23.95 6.71
N ASP A 10 -11.43 23.98 7.18
CA ASP A 10 -10.25 24.03 6.31
C ASP A 10 -10.26 22.79 5.41
N ALA A 11 -10.90 22.92 4.25
CA ALA A 11 -10.76 22.02 3.12
C ALA A 11 -9.35 22.20 2.56
N LYS A 12 -8.35 21.73 3.33
CA LYS A 12 -6.96 21.72 2.89
C LYS A 12 -6.89 20.81 1.67
N GLN A 13 -6.65 21.41 0.51
CA GLN A 13 -6.62 20.77 -0.80
C GLN A 13 -5.67 19.56 -0.74
N MET A 14 -6.23 18.34 -0.71
CA MET A 14 -5.45 17.12 -0.60
C MET A 14 -4.66 16.91 -1.89
N LYS A 15 -3.34 16.82 -1.78
CA LYS A 15 -2.49 16.62 -2.95
C LYS A 15 -2.63 15.17 -3.40
N THR A 16 -3.21 14.96 -4.58
CA THR A 16 -3.33 13.62 -5.18
C THR A 16 -2.04 13.28 -5.92
N LEU A 17 -1.41 12.17 -5.54
CA LEU A 17 -0.24 11.60 -6.20
C LEU A 17 -0.62 10.24 -6.78
N SER A 18 -0.37 10.09 -8.09
CA SER A 18 -0.54 8.80 -8.77
C SER A 18 0.71 7.94 -8.56
N VAL A 19 0.52 6.69 -8.14
CA VAL A 19 1.58 5.70 -7.92
C VAL A 19 1.61 4.73 -9.10
N GLY A 20 2.63 4.86 -9.94
CA GLY A 20 2.83 4.01 -11.10
C GLY A 20 3.26 2.58 -10.72
N MET A 21 3.18 1.67 -11.68
CA MET A 21 3.61 0.27 -11.51
C MET A 21 5.06 0.19 -11.05
N GLY A 22 5.32 -0.57 -9.98
CA GLY A 22 6.66 -0.75 -9.42
C GLY A 22 7.23 0.47 -8.72
N GLN A 23 6.39 1.48 -8.42
CA GLN A 23 6.76 2.63 -7.59
C GLN A 23 6.21 2.46 -6.17
N ALA A 24 6.86 3.13 -5.24
CA ALA A 24 6.36 3.33 -3.89
C ALA A 24 6.47 4.80 -3.51
N ILE A 25 5.41 5.35 -2.93
CA ILE A 25 5.33 6.76 -2.55
C ILE A 25 4.90 6.85 -1.09
N PRO A 26 5.62 7.61 -0.24
CA PRO A 26 5.16 7.94 1.11
C PRO A 26 4.06 8.99 1.05
N GLY A 27 3.13 8.94 1.99
CA GLY A 27 2.04 9.89 2.13
C GLY A 27 1.75 10.18 3.60
N ASP A 28 1.13 11.32 3.85
CA ASP A 28 0.69 11.77 5.16
C ASP A 28 -0.83 12.07 5.14
N ARG A 29 -1.33 12.69 6.21
CA ARG A 29 -2.75 13.09 6.33
C ARG A 29 -3.25 14.03 5.21
N GLN A 30 -2.37 14.74 4.51
CA GLN A 30 -2.71 15.72 3.48
C GLN A 30 -2.48 15.19 2.05
N THR A 31 -2.05 13.94 1.93
CA THR A 31 -1.68 13.31 0.67
C THR A 31 -2.67 12.21 0.32
N GLN A 32 -3.21 12.25 -0.89
CA GLN A 32 -4.02 11.17 -1.46
C GLN A 32 -3.16 10.36 -2.42
N LEU A 33 -2.92 9.09 -2.12
CA LEU A 33 -2.20 8.18 -3.01
C LEU A 33 -3.22 7.40 -3.84
N ALA A 34 -3.11 7.45 -5.17
CA ALA A 34 -3.99 6.75 -6.09
C ALA A 34 -3.17 5.79 -6.98
N ALA A 35 -3.68 4.59 -7.20
CA ALA A 35 -3.08 3.63 -8.13
C ALA A 35 -4.21 2.98 -8.93
N ILE A 36 -3.98 2.74 -10.22
CA ILE A 36 -4.89 1.96 -11.07
C ILE A 36 -4.48 0.50 -10.96
N LEU A 37 -5.41 -0.37 -10.57
CA LEU A 37 -5.14 -1.76 -10.23
C LEU A 37 -5.90 -2.71 -11.15
N GLY A 38 -5.23 -3.81 -11.50
CA GLY A 38 -5.77 -4.97 -12.20
C GLY A 38 -5.34 -6.23 -11.44
N SER A 39 -4.54 -7.10 -12.08
CA SER A 39 -3.88 -8.24 -11.41
C SER A 39 -2.74 -7.84 -10.46
N CYS A 40 -2.28 -6.60 -10.54
CA CYS A 40 -1.36 -5.97 -9.60
C CYS A 40 -2.04 -5.63 -8.27
N ILE A 41 -1.24 -5.41 -7.23
CA ILE A 41 -1.72 -5.13 -5.87
C ILE A 41 -1.14 -3.82 -5.35
N ALA A 42 -2.00 -2.97 -4.82
CA ALA A 42 -1.57 -1.87 -3.97
C ALA A 42 -1.36 -2.38 -2.55
N VAL A 43 -0.13 -2.31 -2.06
CA VAL A 43 0.19 -2.54 -0.65
C VAL A 43 0.32 -1.19 0.04
N VAL A 44 -0.58 -0.92 0.98
CA VAL A 44 -0.57 0.31 1.76
C VAL A 44 -0.15 -0.02 3.19
N LEU A 45 0.85 0.69 3.71
CA LEU A 45 1.19 0.68 5.13
C LEU A 45 0.77 2.01 5.76
N TRP A 46 0.17 1.96 6.94
CA TRP A 46 -0.32 3.14 7.65
C TRP A 46 -0.05 3.07 9.15
N HIS A 47 0.44 4.16 9.72
CA HIS A 47 0.63 4.34 11.15
C HIS A 47 -0.40 5.35 11.71
N PRO A 48 -1.43 4.90 12.46
CA PRO A 48 -2.57 5.74 12.84
C PRO A 48 -2.20 6.90 13.76
N ARG A 49 -1.19 6.74 14.62
CA ARG A 49 -0.79 7.80 15.56
C ARG A 49 0.08 8.88 14.92
N MET A 50 0.86 8.53 13.91
CA MET A 50 1.78 9.46 13.24
C MET A 50 1.14 10.09 12.00
N ASN A 51 0.00 9.54 11.55
CA ASN A 51 -0.64 9.89 10.29
C ASN A 51 0.33 9.83 9.09
N LEU A 52 1.23 8.84 9.11
CA LEU A 52 2.18 8.55 8.04
C LEU A 52 1.87 7.19 7.45
N GLY A 53 2.03 7.09 6.14
CA GLY A 53 1.88 5.83 5.42
C GLY A 53 2.59 5.86 4.09
N ALA A 54 2.46 4.76 3.37
CA ALA A 54 3.07 4.61 2.06
C ALA A 54 2.30 3.59 1.24
N LEU A 55 2.27 3.78 -0.07
CA LEU A 55 1.67 2.86 -1.02
C LEU A 55 2.77 2.34 -1.95
N ALA A 56 2.89 1.02 -2.08
CA ALA A 56 3.64 0.37 -3.16
C ALA A 56 2.67 -0.25 -4.17
N HIS A 57 2.98 -0.07 -5.45
CA HIS A 57 2.25 -0.72 -6.53
C HIS A 57 3.01 -1.97 -6.98
N VAL A 58 2.65 -3.11 -6.39
CA VAL A 58 3.25 -4.42 -6.64
C VAL A 58 2.70 -5.02 -7.91
N VAL A 59 3.59 -5.48 -8.79
CA VAL A 59 3.24 -6.04 -10.11
C VAL A 59 3.42 -7.56 -10.12
N LEU A 60 4.46 -8.06 -9.45
CA LEU A 60 4.88 -9.46 -9.47
C LEU A 60 5.11 -10.01 -8.05
N PRO A 61 5.03 -11.34 -7.86
CA PRO A 61 5.09 -11.92 -6.52
C PRO A 61 6.53 -12.03 -5.99
N ASP A 62 7.51 -12.30 -6.85
CA ASP A 62 8.89 -12.59 -6.46
C ASP A 62 9.89 -11.84 -7.37
N SER A 63 10.94 -11.29 -6.76
CA SER A 63 12.02 -10.58 -7.46
C SER A 63 13.03 -11.50 -8.15
N HIS A 64 13.09 -12.77 -7.75
CA HIS A 64 14.16 -13.71 -8.05
C HIS A 64 15.57 -13.11 -7.83
N GLY A 65 15.71 -12.27 -6.81
CA GLY A 65 16.96 -11.59 -6.47
C GLY A 65 17.23 -10.28 -7.22
N LYS A 66 16.30 -9.78 -8.04
CA LYS A 66 16.44 -8.49 -8.74
C LYS A 66 16.01 -7.33 -7.84
N SER A 67 16.93 -6.41 -7.56
CA SER A 67 16.68 -5.29 -6.63
C SER A 67 16.46 -3.93 -7.30
N ASP A 68 16.48 -3.84 -8.63
CA ASP A 68 16.46 -2.56 -9.34
C ASP A 68 15.14 -1.78 -9.17
N MET A 69 14.04 -2.48 -8.91
CA MET A 69 12.72 -1.90 -8.64
C MET A 69 12.07 -2.59 -7.43
N PRO A 70 12.44 -2.19 -6.20
CA PRO A 70 12.02 -2.89 -4.99
C PRO A 70 10.50 -2.79 -4.72
N ALA A 71 9.79 -1.83 -5.31
CA ALA A 71 8.33 -1.75 -5.16
C ALA A 71 7.57 -2.58 -6.21
N LYS A 72 8.26 -3.18 -7.19
CA LYS A 72 7.66 -4.01 -8.24
C LYS A 72 7.28 -5.40 -7.75
N PHE A 73 7.99 -5.93 -6.76
CA PHE A 73 7.85 -7.32 -6.31
C PHE A 73 7.35 -7.39 -4.87
N ALA A 74 6.47 -8.33 -4.53
CA ALA A 74 5.87 -8.41 -3.19
C ALA A 74 6.92 -8.67 -2.09
N ASP A 75 7.94 -9.47 -2.39
CA ASP A 75 9.05 -9.82 -1.49
C ASP A 75 9.91 -8.62 -1.06
N THR A 76 10.09 -7.67 -1.98
CA THR A 76 10.92 -6.48 -1.78
C THR A 76 10.09 -5.24 -1.42
N ALA A 77 8.83 -5.17 -1.85
CA ALA A 77 7.98 -4.01 -1.66
C ALA A 77 7.62 -3.79 -0.18
N VAL A 78 7.22 -4.86 0.53
CA VAL A 78 6.84 -4.73 1.94
C VAL A 78 8.03 -4.27 2.80
N PRO A 79 9.23 -4.91 2.75
CA PRO A 79 10.40 -4.40 3.46
C PRO A 79 10.82 -2.99 3.02
N PHE A 80 10.66 -2.65 1.75
CA PHE A 80 10.97 -1.32 1.25
C PHE A 80 10.07 -0.24 1.84
N LEU A 81 8.76 -0.48 1.88
CA LEU A 81 7.78 0.43 2.50
C LEU A 81 8.06 0.62 4.00
N VAL A 82 8.37 -0.45 4.72
CA VAL A 82 8.73 -0.37 6.14
C VAL A 82 9.96 0.51 6.34
N ARG A 83 11.04 0.27 5.59
CA ARG A 83 12.26 1.10 5.68
C ARG A 83 12.00 2.56 5.36
N MET A 84 11.15 2.84 4.36
CA MET A 84 10.77 4.19 3.99
C MET A 84 10.02 4.91 5.11
N LEU A 85 9.15 4.20 5.84
CA LEU A 85 8.45 4.75 7.01
C LEU A 85 9.36 4.86 8.24
N GLU A 86 10.24 3.88 8.46
CA GLU A 86 11.24 3.89 9.54
C GLU A 86 12.21 5.07 9.41
N SER A 87 12.61 5.43 8.18
CA SER A 87 13.43 6.63 7.93
C SER A 87 12.73 7.94 8.31
N GLN A 88 11.41 7.92 8.49
CA GLN A 88 10.60 9.06 8.96
C GLN A 88 10.27 8.95 10.46
N GLY A 89 10.93 8.03 11.18
CA GLY A 89 10.75 7.80 12.61
C GLY A 89 9.57 6.90 12.99
N CYS A 90 8.93 6.25 12.01
CA CYS A 90 7.83 5.32 12.26
C CYS A 90 8.36 3.96 12.75
N HIS A 91 7.76 3.40 13.79
CA HIS A 91 8.13 2.06 14.25
C HIS A 91 7.21 1.01 13.65
N ARG A 92 7.80 -0.09 13.16
CA ARG A 92 7.04 -1.21 12.55
C ARG A 92 5.87 -1.74 13.39
N SER A 93 5.97 -1.67 14.72
CA SER A 93 4.98 -2.20 15.66
C SER A 93 3.65 -1.44 15.66
N GLY A 94 3.61 -0.22 15.13
CA GLY A 94 2.37 0.55 14.98
C GLY A 94 1.83 0.56 13.55
N LEU A 95 2.45 -0.18 12.62
CA LEU A 95 2.00 -0.25 11.24
C LEU A 95 0.81 -1.20 11.09
N THR A 96 -0.12 -0.80 10.24
CA THR A 96 -1.21 -1.63 9.74
C THR A 96 -1.15 -1.65 8.23
N ALA A 97 -1.50 -2.77 7.62
CA ALA A 97 -1.53 -2.91 6.17
C ALA A 97 -2.96 -2.86 5.63
N LYS A 98 -3.11 -2.31 4.44
CA LYS A 98 -4.32 -2.48 3.61
C LYS A 98 -3.90 -2.94 2.23
N LEU A 99 -4.64 -3.88 1.67
CA LEU A 99 -4.38 -4.44 0.34
C LEU A 99 -5.58 -4.17 -0.58
N ALA A 100 -5.30 -3.80 -1.82
CA ALA A 100 -6.32 -3.66 -2.86
C ALA A 100 -5.80 -4.20 -4.20
N GLY A 101 -6.68 -4.72 -5.06
CA GLY A 101 -6.36 -5.19 -6.41
C GLY A 101 -6.34 -6.72 -6.55
N GLY A 102 -5.38 -7.26 -7.30
CA GLY A 102 -5.30 -8.71 -7.52
C GLY A 102 -6.48 -9.29 -8.31
N ALA A 103 -7.16 -8.46 -9.11
CA ALA A 103 -8.28 -8.91 -9.94
C ALA A 103 -7.79 -9.95 -10.96
N CYS A 104 -8.49 -11.07 -11.03
CA CYS A 104 -8.22 -12.12 -12.01
C CYS A 104 -9.32 -12.11 -13.09
N MET A 105 -8.96 -11.76 -14.33
CA MET A 105 -9.90 -11.74 -15.46
C MET A 105 -10.36 -13.15 -15.89
N PHE A 106 -9.76 -14.22 -15.36
CA PHE A 106 -10.12 -15.60 -15.68
C PHE A 106 -10.34 -16.42 -14.39
N ARG A 107 -11.60 -16.55 -13.96
CA ARG A 107 -12.04 -17.40 -12.83
C ARG A 107 -11.91 -18.92 -13.08
N GLY A 108 -11.05 -19.34 -14.00
CA GLY A 108 -11.07 -20.68 -14.61
C GLY A 108 -9.87 -21.58 -14.35
N GLY A 109 -8.94 -21.21 -13.44
CA GLY A 109 -7.79 -22.05 -13.09
C GLY A 109 -6.86 -22.28 -14.27
N GLY A 110 -5.94 -21.34 -14.52
CA GLY A 110 -4.90 -21.48 -15.54
C GLY A 110 -3.54 -20.98 -15.04
N PRO A 111 -2.45 -21.22 -15.79
CA PRO A 111 -1.06 -20.88 -15.41
C PRO A 111 -0.76 -19.38 -15.21
N LEU A 112 -1.77 -18.51 -15.26
CA LEU A 112 -1.64 -17.06 -15.30
C LEU A 112 -2.45 -16.37 -14.18
N GLN A 113 -2.61 -17.01 -13.01
CA GLN A 113 -3.23 -16.40 -11.83
C GLN A 113 -2.26 -15.49 -11.05
N ILE A 114 -1.61 -14.57 -11.76
CA ILE A 114 -0.62 -13.64 -11.19
C ILE A 114 -1.22 -12.82 -10.04
N GLY A 115 -2.52 -12.53 -10.09
CA GLY A 115 -3.25 -11.85 -9.00
C GLY A 115 -3.23 -12.64 -7.70
N ASP A 116 -3.59 -13.93 -7.72
CA ASP A 116 -3.61 -14.77 -6.53
C ASP A 116 -2.21 -14.98 -5.96
N ASP A 117 -1.21 -15.16 -6.83
CA ASP A 117 0.19 -15.29 -6.42
C ASP A 117 0.69 -14.00 -5.76
N ASN A 118 0.35 -12.84 -6.32
CA ASN A 118 0.65 -11.54 -5.72
C ASN A 118 -0.01 -11.41 -4.34
N ILE A 119 -1.27 -11.84 -4.19
CA ILE A 119 -2.01 -11.77 -2.91
C ILE A 119 -1.30 -12.63 -1.87
N ALA A 120 -1.01 -13.89 -2.23
CA ALA A 120 -0.37 -14.85 -1.35
C ALA A 120 1.03 -14.38 -0.92
N ALA A 121 1.81 -13.82 -1.85
CA ALA A 121 3.13 -13.27 -1.56
C ALA A 121 3.04 -12.06 -0.63
N CYS A 122 2.18 -11.07 -0.93
CA CYS A 122 1.98 -9.89 -0.09
C CYS A 122 1.60 -10.27 1.34
N ARG A 123 0.61 -11.16 1.51
CA ARG A 123 0.18 -11.68 2.84
C ARG A 123 1.32 -12.37 3.58
N THR A 124 2.11 -13.19 2.89
CA THR A 124 3.23 -13.92 3.48
C THR A 124 4.30 -12.95 4.00
N HIS A 125 4.66 -11.93 3.22
CA HIS A 125 5.67 -10.96 3.63
C HIS A 125 5.19 -10.03 4.75
N LEU A 126 3.93 -9.61 4.73
CA LEU A 126 3.31 -8.84 5.82
C LEU A 126 3.30 -9.65 7.12
N ARG A 127 2.89 -10.92 7.06
CA ARG A 127 2.86 -11.82 8.22
C ARG A 127 4.26 -12.08 8.78
N ARG A 128 5.26 -12.28 7.91
CA ARG A 128 6.67 -12.46 8.31
C ARG A 128 7.21 -11.23 9.05
N LEU A 129 6.77 -10.04 8.67
CA LEU A 129 7.17 -8.78 9.32
C LEU A 129 6.28 -8.42 10.53
N GLY A 130 5.29 -9.24 10.86
CA GLY A 130 4.38 -9.02 11.98
C GLY A 130 3.43 -7.83 11.77
N ILE A 131 3.14 -7.47 10.52
CA ILE A 131 2.27 -6.34 10.19
C ILE A 131 0.83 -6.86 10.00
N PRO A 132 -0.12 -6.48 10.87
CA PRO A 132 -1.51 -6.89 10.74
C PRO A 132 -2.17 -6.24 9.53
N ILE A 133 -3.04 -6.98 8.85
CA ILE A 133 -3.84 -6.48 7.74
C ILE A 133 -5.18 -5.99 8.30
N ALA A 134 -5.44 -4.70 8.15
CA ALA A 134 -6.64 -4.05 8.66
C ALA A 134 -7.82 -4.13 7.68
N ALA A 135 -7.55 -4.17 6.37
CA ALA A 135 -8.56 -4.30 5.33
C ALA A 135 -7.94 -4.87 4.05
N GLU A 136 -8.75 -5.62 3.30
CA GLU A 136 -8.38 -6.20 2.01
C GLU A 136 -9.56 -6.06 1.05
N ASP A 137 -9.30 -5.59 -0.16
CA ASP A 137 -10.25 -5.57 -1.28
C ASP A 137 -9.59 -6.23 -2.49
N LEU A 138 -9.72 -7.56 -2.56
CA LEU A 138 -8.88 -8.42 -3.40
C LEU A 138 -9.72 -9.37 -4.26
N GLY A 139 -9.26 -9.65 -5.48
CA GLY A 139 -9.80 -10.72 -6.33
C GLY A 139 -10.86 -10.31 -7.36
N GLY A 140 -11.34 -9.06 -7.31
CA GLY A 140 -12.32 -8.51 -8.26
C GLY A 140 -13.76 -8.91 -8.01
#